data_AF-A0A563E9E6-F1
#
_entry.id   AF-A0A563E9E6-F1
#
_cell.length_a   1.000
_cell.length_b   1.000
_cell.length_c   1.000
_cell.angle_alpha   90.00
_cell.angle_beta   90.00
_cell.angle_gamma   90.00
#
_symmetry.space_group_name_H-M   'P 1'
#
loop_
_entity.id
_entity.type
_entity.pdbx_description
1 polymer ?
#
loop_
_entity_poly.entity_id
_entity_poly.type
_entity_poly.pdbx_seq_one_letter_code
_entity_poly.pdbx_strand_id
1 'polypeptide(L)'
;MRTWLIPALLVAGVLWAWWAKRRMQERHLRMLIGGARGSASRAHAVTVGTELTAAIVATAAVVLAFVAQGVLGWWWARILLSLLVMVLYVPYTMTLAQVRVKLKVRKPPEQRMVEIGAAPDVAQAIARAGRPFAYYGSLLLPAAVLAFFWHLFGH
;
A
#
# COMPACT_ATOMS: atom_id res chain seq x y z
N MET A 1 -29.87 9.31 -0.18
CA MET A 1 -29.59 8.78 -1.55
C MET A 1 -28.10 8.93 -1.97
N ARG A 2 -27.12 8.56 -1.13
CA ARG A 2 -25.68 8.65 -1.47
C ARG A 2 -24.91 7.33 -1.32
N THR A 3 -25.59 6.23 -1.00
CA THR A 3 -24.98 4.90 -0.84
C THR A 3 -24.36 4.38 -2.14
N TRP A 4 -24.85 4.80 -3.31
CA TRP A 4 -24.27 4.48 -4.63
C TRP A 4 -22.90 5.13 -4.90
N LEU A 5 -22.54 6.21 -4.19
CA LEU A 5 -21.22 6.84 -4.32
C LEU A 5 -20.11 5.98 -3.70
N ILE A 6 -20.43 5.16 -2.69
CA ILE A 6 -19.47 4.29 -2.01
C ILE A 6 -18.89 3.23 -2.98
N PRO A 7 -19.69 2.41 -3.68
CA PRO A 7 -19.15 1.46 -4.66
C PRO A 7 -18.44 2.15 -5.83
N ALA A 8 -18.92 3.32 -6.29
CA ALA A 8 -18.24 4.08 -7.34
C ALA A 8 -16.84 4.56 -6.91
N LEU A 9 -16.72 5.10 -5.70
CA LEU A 9 -15.44 5.51 -5.12
C LEU A 9 -14.52 4.33 -4.83
N LEU A 10 -15.06 3.18 -4.41
CA LEU A 10 -14.28 1.96 -4.25
C LEU A 10 -13.72 1.47 -5.60
N VAL A 11 -14.53 1.45 -6.65
CA VAL A 11 -14.09 1.06 -8.00
C VAL A 11 -13.04 2.04 -8.53
N ALA A 12 -13.26 3.35 -8.36
CA ALA A 12 -12.28 4.37 -8.73
C ALA A 12 -10.97 4.22 -7.94
N GLY A 13 -11.05 3.94 -6.64
CA GLY A 13 -9.91 3.67 -5.77
C GLY A 13 -9.13 2.43 -6.19
N VAL A 14 -9.82 1.35 -6.56
CA VAL A 14 -9.19 0.12 -7.08
C VAL A 14 -8.51 0.35 -8.42
N LEU A 15 -9.17 1.05 -9.35
CA LEU A 15 -8.60 1.42 -10.66
C LEU A 15 -7.39 2.33 -10.51
N TRP A 16 -7.48 3.32 -9.62
CA TRP A 16 -6.37 4.21 -9.30
C TRP A 16 -5.21 3.45 -8.67
N ALA A 17 -5.46 2.64 -7.64
CA ALA A 17 -4.43 1.84 -6.99
C ALA A 17 -3.75 0.89 -7.98
N TRP A 18 -4.51 0.33 -8.93
CA TRP A 18 -3.96 -0.50 -10.01
C TRP A 18 -3.06 0.29 -10.97
N TRP A 19 -3.48 1.49 -11.37
CA TRP A 19 -2.69 2.37 -12.23
C TRP A 19 -1.42 2.88 -11.52
N ALA A 20 -1.56 3.35 -10.28
CA ALA A 20 -0.45 3.81 -9.44
C ALA A 20 0.55 2.68 -9.17
N LYS A 21 0.05 1.48 -8.85
CA LYS A 21 0.87 0.27 -8.74
C LYS A 21 1.68 0.04 -10.02
N ARG A 22 1.05 0.07 -11.21
CA ARG A 22 1.78 -0.11 -12.48
C ARG A 22 2.90 0.91 -12.67
N ARG A 23 2.68 2.18 -12.32
CA ARG A 23 3.67 3.26 -12.44
C ARG A 23 4.81 3.14 -11.42
N MET A 24 4.51 2.77 -10.18
CA MET A 24 5.47 2.80 -9.07
C MET A 24 6.23 1.49 -8.89
N GLN A 25 5.67 0.36 -9.34
CA GLN A 25 6.21 -0.98 -9.09
C GLN A 25 7.65 -1.12 -9.57
N GLU A 26 7.99 -0.72 -10.80
CA GLU A 26 9.37 -0.86 -11.29
C GLU A 26 10.38 0.00 -10.51
N ARG A 27 10.03 1.24 -10.20
CA ARG A 27 10.93 2.16 -9.46
C ARG A 27 11.17 1.66 -8.05
N HIS A 28 10.10 1.22 -7.38
CA HIS A 28 10.18 0.70 -6.03
C HIS A 28 10.98 -0.61 -5.97
N LEU A 29 10.72 -1.55 -6.90
CA LEU A 29 11.50 -2.78 -7.00
C LEU A 29 12.98 -2.50 -7.30
N ARG A 30 13.29 -1.58 -8.21
CA ARG A 30 14.68 -1.17 -8.49
C ARG A 30 15.35 -0.57 -7.27
N MET A 31 14.64 0.26 -6.48
CA MET A 31 15.17 0.82 -5.24
C MET A 31 15.49 -0.27 -4.22
N LEU A 32 14.60 -1.24 -4.02
CA LEU A 32 14.82 -2.37 -3.10
C LEU A 32 15.98 -3.27 -3.55
N ILE A 33 16.05 -3.59 -4.85
CA ILE A 33 17.13 -4.40 -5.43
C ILE A 33 18.47 -3.67 -5.32
N GLY A 34 18.50 -2.37 -5.64
CA GLY A 34 19.71 -1.54 -5.50
C GLY A 34 20.16 -1.39 -4.05
N GLY A 35 19.21 -1.23 -3.11
CA GLY A 35 19.48 -1.16 -1.67
C GLY A 35 20.01 -2.48 -1.09
N ALA A 36 19.58 -3.62 -1.63
CA ALA A 36 20.03 -4.94 -1.20
C ALA A 36 21.53 -5.18 -1.47
N ARG A 37 22.11 -4.51 -2.50
CA ARG A 37 23.51 -4.71 -2.93
C ARG A 37 23.88 -6.19 -3.10
N GLY A 38 22.97 -6.99 -3.64
CA GLY A 38 23.17 -8.43 -3.89
C GLY A 38 23.06 -9.35 -2.67
N SER A 39 22.79 -8.85 -1.47
CA SER A 39 22.69 -9.67 -0.25
C SER A 39 21.22 -9.89 0.16
N ALA A 40 20.83 -11.16 0.37
CA ALA A 40 19.49 -11.51 0.80
C ALA A 40 19.14 -10.96 2.20
N SER A 41 20.09 -10.93 3.14
CA SER A 41 19.87 -10.38 4.48
C SER A 41 19.66 -8.86 4.45
N ARG A 42 20.43 -8.14 3.63
CA ARG A 42 20.21 -6.70 3.39
C ARG A 42 18.90 -6.45 2.67
N ALA A 43 18.56 -7.27 1.68
CA ALA A 43 17.27 -7.16 0.98
C ALA A 43 16.09 -7.26 1.95
N HIS A 44 16.16 -8.22 2.89
CA HIS A 44 15.18 -8.36 3.95
C HIS A 44 15.14 -7.13 4.85
N ALA A 45 16.29 -6.70 5.40
CA ALA A 45 16.36 -5.56 6.31
C ALA A 45 15.88 -4.25 5.67
N VAL A 46 16.28 -3.98 4.42
CA VAL A 46 15.85 -2.81 3.67
C VAL A 46 14.34 -2.86 3.44
N THR A 47 13.81 -3.99 2.97
CA THR A 47 12.37 -4.16 2.73
C THR A 47 11.58 -3.94 4.02
N VAL A 48 11.93 -4.64 5.10
CA VAL A 48 11.26 -4.48 6.41
C VAL A 48 11.37 -3.04 6.90
N GLY A 49 12.54 -2.41 6.78
CA GLY A 49 12.73 -1.01 7.18
C GLY A 49 11.80 -0.07 6.42
N THR A 50 11.81 -0.12 5.08
CA THR A 50 10.92 0.74 4.27
C THR A 50 9.44 0.47 4.52
N GLU A 51 9.03 -0.80 4.60
CA GLU A 51 7.63 -1.16 4.83
C GLU A 51 7.18 -0.76 6.24
N LEU A 52 8.02 -0.94 7.25
CA LEU A 52 7.73 -0.55 8.62
C LEU A 52 7.62 0.98 8.75
N THR A 53 8.55 1.72 8.15
CA THR A 53 8.45 3.19 8.10
C THR A 53 7.17 3.64 7.40
N ALA A 54 6.85 3.05 6.25
CA ALA A 54 5.62 3.37 5.54
C ALA A 54 4.37 3.04 6.38
N ALA A 55 4.36 1.90 7.07
CA ALA A 55 3.27 1.48 7.95
C ALA A 55 3.09 2.44 9.13
N ILE A 56 4.17 2.86 9.79
CA ILE A 56 4.13 3.82 10.89
C ILE A 56 3.57 5.16 10.41
N VAL A 57 4.08 5.68 9.28
CA VAL A 57 3.61 6.95 8.71
C VAL A 57 2.14 6.88 8.32
N ALA A 58 1.71 5.79 7.68
CA ALA A 58 0.33 5.62 7.26
C ALA A 58 -0.62 5.51 8.46
N THR A 59 -0.23 4.80 9.51
CA THR A 59 -1.02 4.68 10.74
C THR A 59 -1.08 5.97 11.51
N ALA A 60 0.04 6.68 11.63
CA ALA A 60 0.04 8.03 12.20
C ALA A 60 -0.91 8.96 11.43
N ALA A 61 -0.92 8.91 10.10
CA ALA A 61 -1.84 9.70 9.29
C ALA A 61 -3.33 9.33 9.53
N VAL A 62 -3.65 8.04 9.67
CA VAL A 62 -5.01 7.60 10.02
C VAL A 62 -5.41 8.08 11.42
N VAL A 63 -4.53 7.92 12.41
CA VAL A 63 -4.79 8.39 13.79
C VAL A 63 -4.98 9.91 13.81
N LEU A 64 -4.11 10.65 13.13
CA LEU A 64 -4.22 12.10 12.99
C LEU A 64 -5.51 12.51 12.29
N ALA A 65 -6.00 11.72 11.31
CA ALA A 65 -7.29 11.99 10.67
C ALA A 65 -8.47 11.86 11.66
N PHE A 66 -8.42 10.87 12.56
CA PHE A 66 -9.42 10.74 13.63
C PHE A 66 -9.32 11.88 14.64
N VAL A 67 -8.12 12.25 15.08
CA VAL A 67 -7.91 13.36 16.04
C VAL A 67 -8.34 14.70 15.44
N ALA A 68 -7.96 14.97 14.18
CA ALA A 68 -8.29 16.22 13.50
C ALA A 68 -9.81 16.46 13.45
N GLN A 69 -10.61 15.41 13.26
CA GLN A 69 -12.06 15.53 13.27
C GLN A 69 -12.65 15.49 14.68
N GLY A 70 -12.26 14.49 15.49
CA GLY A 70 -12.88 14.23 16.79
C GLY A 70 -12.57 15.29 17.84
N VAL A 71 -11.38 15.92 17.77
CA VAL A 71 -10.92 16.90 18.75
C VAL A 71 -10.95 18.32 18.16
N LEU A 72 -10.48 18.49 16.92
CA LEU A 72 -10.27 19.82 16.33
C LEU A 72 -11.39 20.26 15.37
N GLY A 73 -12.31 19.37 14.99
CA GLY A 73 -13.37 19.67 14.02
C GLY A 73 -12.87 19.95 12.59
N TRP A 74 -11.61 19.65 12.27
CA TRP A 74 -10.98 19.93 10.98
C TRP A 74 -11.30 18.84 9.95
N TRP A 75 -12.51 18.94 9.39
CA TRP A 75 -13.00 17.99 8.40
C TRP A 75 -12.14 17.91 7.13
N TRP A 76 -11.54 19.02 6.72
CA TRP A 76 -10.66 19.07 5.55
C TRP A 76 -9.36 18.29 5.77
N ALA A 77 -8.76 18.39 6.97
CA ALA A 77 -7.53 17.69 7.32
C ALA A 77 -7.72 16.17 7.37
N ARG A 78 -8.86 15.72 7.93
CA ARG A 78 -9.26 14.29 7.91
C ARG A 78 -9.34 13.76 6.48
N ILE A 79 -10.09 14.44 5.60
CA ILE A 79 -10.27 14.02 4.20
C ILE A 79 -8.91 13.94 3.49
N LEU A 80 -8.07 14.96 3.63
CA LEU A 80 -6.73 14.98 3.03
C LEU A 80 -5.86 13.84 3.55
N LEU A 81 -5.78 13.63 4.87
CA LEU A 81 -4.97 12.57 5.46
C LEU A 81 -5.45 11.17 5.06
N SER A 82 -6.77 10.94 5.08
CA SER A 82 -7.34 9.66 4.64
C SER A 82 -7.11 9.42 3.14
N LEU A 83 -7.26 10.45 2.30
CA LEU A 83 -6.93 10.36 0.87
C LEU A 83 -5.47 10.04 0.67
N LEU A 84 -4.57 10.68 1.40
CA LEU A 84 -3.13 10.50 1.27
C LEU A 84 -2.74 9.05 1.59
N VAL A 85 -3.33 8.46 2.63
CA VAL A 85 -3.16 7.03 2.95
C VAL A 85 -3.72 6.13 1.85
N MET A 86 -4.93 6.40 1.35
CA MET A 86 -5.55 5.59 0.30
C MET A 86 -4.81 5.67 -1.05
N VAL A 87 -4.31 6.86 -1.39
CA VAL A 87 -3.66 7.16 -2.68
C VAL A 87 -2.21 6.74 -2.70
N LEU A 88 -1.49 6.83 -1.58
CA LEU A 88 -0.05 6.54 -1.53
C LEU A 88 0.25 5.19 -0.90
N TYR A 89 -0.29 4.89 0.27
CA TYR A 89 0.10 3.71 1.05
C TYR A 89 -0.53 2.41 0.55
N VAL A 90 -1.80 2.44 0.15
CA VAL A 90 -2.50 1.25 -0.37
C VAL A 90 -1.85 0.71 -1.66
N PRO A 91 -1.60 1.50 -2.72
CA PRO A 91 -0.93 0.99 -3.91
C PRO A 91 0.50 0.53 -3.61
N TYR A 92 1.18 1.20 -2.68
CA TYR A 92 2.52 0.85 -2.23
C TYR A 92 2.58 -0.55 -1.60
N THR A 93 1.73 -0.84 -0.60
CA THR A 93 1.65 -2.18 0.03
C THR A 93 1.16 -3.25 -0.94
N MET A 94 0.32 -2.87 -1.91
CA MET A 94 -0.11 -3.78 -2.98
C MET A 94 0.98 -4.11 -4.00
N THR A 95 2.10 -3.37 -4.08
CA THR A 95 3.19 -3.69 -5.01
C THR A 95 3.86 -5.02 -4.67
N LEU A 96 3.98 -5.34 -3.37
CA LEU A 96 4.62 -6.55 -2.85
C LEU A 96 3.62 -7.70 -2.62
N ALA A 97 2.32 -7.42 -2.65
CA ALA A 97 1.28 -8.45 -2.55
C ALA A 97 1.36 -9.43 -3.74
N GLN A 98 1.58 -10.72 -3.45
CA GLN A 98 1.41 -11.82 -4.41
C GLN A 98 -0.08 -11.92 -4.78
N VAL A 99 -0.49 -11.26 -5.85
CA VAL A 99 -1.82 -11.51 -6.41
C VAL A 99 -1.74 -12.85 -7.15
N ARG A 100 -2.05 -13.95 -6.46
CA ARG A 100 -2.35 -15.25 -7.09
C ARG A 100 -3.67 -15.12 -7.85
N VAL A 101 -3.66 -14.34 -8.93
CA VAL A 101 -4.78 -14.35 -9.85
C VAL A 101 -4.63 -15.64 -10.65
N LYS A 102 -5.62 -16.53 -10.54
CA LYS A 102 -5.83 -17.67 -11.47
C LYS A 102 -6.20 -17.16 -12.88
N LEU A 103 -5.51 -16.14 -13.39
CA LEU A 103 -5.59 -15.62 -14.75
C LEU A 103 -4.26 -15.94 -15.40
N LYS A 104 -4.33 -16.78 -16.45
CA LYS A 104 -3.27 -17.54 -17.13
C LYS A 104 -1.99 -16.79 -17.57
N VAL A 105 -1.81 -15.50 -17.30
CA VAL A 105 -0.65 -14.71 -17.79
C VAL A 105 -0.21 -13.58 -16.84
N ARG A 106 -0.11 -13.80 -15.52
CA ARG A 106 0.48 -12.79 -14.60
C ARG A 106 1.71 -13.34 -13.89
N LYS A 107 2.89 -12.90 -14.34
CA LYS A 107 4.19 -13.26 -13.74
C LYS A 107 4.23 -12.86 -12.25
N PRO A 108 4.59 -13.78 -11.32
CA PRO A 108 4.75 -13.48 -9.90
C PRO A 108 5.79 -12.37 -9.68
N PRO A 109 5.70 -11.63 -8.55
CA PRO A 109 6.63 -10.54 -8.24
C PRO A 109 8.09 -11.00 -8.21
N GLU A 110 8.34 -12.25 -7.79
CA GLU A 110 9.67 -12.88 -7.81
C GLU A 110 10.24 -12.96 -9.23
N GLN A 111 9.47 -13.46 -10.21
CA GLN A 111 9.90 -13.51 -11.61
C GLN A 111 10.16 -12.11 -12.19
N ARG A 112 9.38 -11.10 -11.80
CA ARG A 112 9.61 -9.72 -12.24
C ARG A 112 10.89 -9.13 -11.66
N MET A 113 11.20 -9.41 -10.40
CA MET A 113 12.45 -8.97 -9.78
C MET A 113 13.66 -9.61 -10.45
N VAL A 114 13.57 -10.90 -10.81
CA VAL A 114 14.61 -11.60 -11.59
C VAL A 114 14.76 -10.99 -12.98
N GLU A 115 13.67 -10.66 -13.67
CA GLU A 115 13.69 -9.95 -14.97
C GLU A 115 14.31 -8.54 -14.89
N ILE A 116 14.25 -7.89 -13.72
CA ILE A 116 14.86 -6.58 -13.45
C ILE A 116 16.36 -6.74 -13.06
N GLY A 117 16.86 -7.98 -12.94
CA GLY A 117 18.26 -8.28 -12.64
C GLY A 117 18.55 -8.62 -11.18
N ALA A 118 17.54 -8.92 -10.37
CA ALA A 118 17.76 -9.41 -9.01
C ALA A 118 18.22 -10.87 -9.00
N ALA A 119 19.15 -11.22 -8.12
CA ALA A 119 19.42 -12.61 -7.80
C ALA A 119 18.16 -13.30 -7.24
N PRO A 120 17.90 -14.59 -7.55
CA PRO A 120 16.72 -15.31 -7.09
C PRO A 120 16.52 -15.25 -5.56
N ASP A 121 17.62 -15.36 -4.82
CA ASP A 121 17.61 -15.33 -3.34
C ASP A 121 17.20 -13.95 -2.79
N VAL A 122 17.63 -12.87 -3.45
CA VAL A 122 17.24 -11.49 -3.12
C VAL A 122 15.76 -11.28 -3.43
N ALA A 123 15.29 -11.73 -4.58
CA ALA A 123 13.88 -11.63 -4.95
C ALA A 123 12.97 -12.37 -3.95
N GLN A 124 13.37 -13.58 -3.54
CA GLN A 124 12.62 -14.36 -2.56
C GLN A 124 12.65 -13.73 -1.16
N ALA A 125 13.80 -13.18 -0.75
CA ALA A 125 13.92 -12.47 0.53
C ALA A 125 13.01 -11.24 0.60
N ILE A 126 12.96 -10.43 -0.45
CA ILE A 126 12.05 -9.27 -0.56
C ILE A 126 10.59 -9.72 -0.53
N ALA A 127 10.24 -10.75 -1.31
CA ALA A 127 8.87 -11.26 -1.37
C ALA A 127 8.38 -11.81 -0.01
N ARG A 128 9.23 -12.55 0.72
CA ARG A 128 8.90 -13.04 2.07
C ARG A 128 8.78 -11.89 3.07
N ALA A 129 9.67 -10.90 3.01
CA ALA A 129 9.68 -9.73 3.89
C ALA A 129 8.43 -8.86 3.71
N GLY A 130 7.98 -8.64 2.47
CA GLY A 130 6.83 -7.78 2.16
C GLY A 130 5.46 -8.42 2.44
N ARG A 131 5.39 -9.75 2.59
CA ARG A 131 4.13 -10.49 2.77
C ARG A 131 3.29 -10.05 3.98
N PRO A 132 3.84 -9.90 5.20
CA PRO A 132 3.06 -9.41 6.35
C PRO A 132 2.47 -8.02 6.12
N PHE A 133 3.19 -7.13 5.42
CA PHE A 133 2.74 -5.77 5.16
C PHE A 133 1.59 -5.69 4.15
N ALA A 134 1.45 -6.68 3.27
CA ALA A 134 0.26 -6.79 2.42
C ALA A 134 -1.03 -7.01 3.24
N TYR A 135 -0.96 -7.83 4.30
CA TYR A 135 -2.08 -8.00 5.24
C TYR A 135 -2.34 -6.71 6.01
N TYR A 136 -1.29 -6.04 6.45
CA TYR A 136 -1.42 -4.75 7.12
C TYR A 136 -2.09 -3.70 6.24
N GLY A 137 -1.67 -3.57 4.97
CA GLY A 137 -2.31 -2.68 3.99
C GLY A 137 -3.80 -3.01 3.79
N SER A 138 -4.16 -4.30 3.81
CA SER A 138 -5.55 -4.73 3.71
C SER A 138 -6.40 -4.39 4.94
N LEU A 139 -5.80 -4.28 6.13
CA LEU A 139 -6.47 -3.81 7.36
C LEU A 139 -6.52 -2.28 7.43
N LEU A 140 -5.48 -1.61 6.93
CA LEU A 140 -5.40 -0.15 6.98
C LEU A 140 -6.34 0.52 5.96
N LEU A 141 -6.58 -0.13 4.82
CA LEU A 141 -7.53 0.36 3.82
C LEU A 141 -8.95 0.59 4.40
N PRO A 142 -9.63 -0.40 5.03
CA PRO A 142 -10.94 -0.17 5.62
C PRO A 142 -10.89 0.87 6.74
N ALA A 143 -9.81 0.94 7.53
CA ALA A 143 -9.66 1.99 8.54
C ALA A 143 -9.60 3.40 7.91
N ALA A 144 -8.85 3.57 6.82
CA ALA A 144 -8.77 4.84 6.08
C ALA A 144 -10.09 5.18 5.37
N VAL A 145 -10.80 4.18 4.82
CA VAL A 145 -12.14 4.33 4.24
C VAL A 145 -13.14 4.78 5.31
N LEU A 146 -13.14 4.14 6.48
CA LEU A 146 -14.00 4.54 7.60
C LEU A 146 -13.67 5.96 8.05
N ALA A 147 -12.39 6.28 8.20
CA ALA A 147 -11.95 7.64 8.53
C ALA A 147 -12.41 8.65 7.47
N PHE A 148 -12.41 8.29 6.18
CA PHE A 148 -12.88 9.15 5.08
C PHE A 148 -14.40 9.34 5.07
N PHE A 149 -15.16 8.26 5.31
CA PHE A 149 -16.62 8.25 5.25
C PHE A 149 -17.32 8.48 6.59
N TRP A 150 -16.58 8.69 7.69
CA TRP A 150 -17.13 8.88 9.04
C TRP A 150 -18.36 9.81 9.10
N HIS A 151 -18.33 10.92 8.35
CA HIS A 151 -19.43 11.88 8.34
C HIS A 151 -20.68 11.43 7.55
N LEU A 152 -20.53 10.46 6.64
CA LEU A 152 -21.64 9.86 5.89
C LEU A 152 -22.44 8.83 6.72
N PHE A 153 -21.88 8.35 7.84
CA PHE A 153 -22.52 7.39 8.75
C PHE A 153 -22.96 8.02 10.09
N GLY A 154 -22.57 9.28 10.37
CA GLY A 154 -22.81 9.97 11.63
C GLY A 154 -24.06 10.86 11.67
N HIS A 155 -25.07 10.60 10.83
CA HIS A 155 -26.36 11.29 10.84
C HIS A 155 -27.50 10.28 10.97
#